data_AF-A0A418XM06-F1
#
_entry.id   AF-A0A418XM06-F1
#
_cell.length_a   1.000
_cell.length_b   1.000
_cell.length_c   1.000
_cell.angle_alpha   90.00
_cell.angle_beta   90.00
_cell.angle_gamma   90.00
#
_symmetry.space_group_name_H-M   'P 1'
#
loop_
_entity.id
_entity.type
_entity.pdbx_description
1 polymer ?
#
loop_
_entity_poly.entity_id
_entity_poly.type
_entity_poly.pdbx_seq_one_letter_code
_entity_poly.pdbx_strand_id
1 'polypeptide(L)'
;MLAALGPTAQSPEQRRLWLQRLAERDVEASTIELGNLPPRTQQDWNSPARQSQLQNCRSAQQERLLHNQHGFNNAVAAAQMPDDYRDWARTLGLYPLFKPLYQRLIAAWQAEAAKAQEPVDRANWLAYQPLPNTAAFSTPLHEDALGLPQPDPQQRAALFARHAPWLRIAQRSHADRLGSPFFLPDGQRDFDQLAPQLFQQLGWSKLDGHWHLQLIYQFWFSQRPKPQPLDIYGGELDGLIWRVTLGEHGQALLYDSIHPCGCWHSFFLPADSPFKFRQPTELEARTAQRIETPGDQAPTLWLSAGEHSVLWVDGRRPQYPAIGYQQRELSSLRQLRHPQGQRSLYASDGLVSGSERLERWLLWPSGVVSPGAMRQWGRHATAFYGRAQFDDPALLDRYFSAP
;
A
#
# COMPACT_ATOMS: atom_id res chain seq x y z
N MET A 1 6.70 -8.39 -6.00
CA MET A 1 7.12 -9.70 -5.41
C MET A 1 7.37 -10.81 -6.46
N LEU A 2 6.35 -11.39 -7.14
CA LEU A 2 6.56 -12.58 -8.00
C LEU A 2 7.61 -12.38 -9.11
N ALA A 3 7.69 -11.16 -9.65
CA ALA A 3 8.75 -10.74 -10.57
C ALA A 3 10.16 -11.00 -10.03
N ALA A 4 10.39 -10.74 -8.73
CA ALA A 4 11.69 -10.93 -8.08
C ALA A 4 11.99 -12.40 -7.76
N LEU A 5 10.97 -13.27 -7.66
CA LEU A 5 11.12 -14.69 -7.34
C LEU A 5 11.36 -15.58 -8.56
N GLY A 6 10.88 -15.17 -9.74
CA GLY A 6 11.01 -15.93 -10.98
C GLY A 6 12.47 -16.28 -11.32
N PRO A 7 13.41 -15.31 -11.32
CA PRO A 7 14.82 -15.57 -11.59
C PRO A 7 15.51 -16.50 -10.57
N THR A 8 15.01 -16.57 -9.34
CA THR A 8 15.58 -17.38 -8.26
C THR A 8 14.95 -18.77 -8.15
N ALA A 9 13.89 -19.06 -8.89
CA ALA A 9 13.21 -20.36 -8.89
C ALA A 9 14.00 -21.40 -9.72
N GLN A 10 14.97 -22.05 -9.09
CA GLN A 10 15.90 -22.95 -9.76
C GLN A 10 15.44 -24.40 -9.74
N SER A 11 14.85 -24.87 -8.64
CA SER A 11 14.41 -26.27 -8.50
C SER A 11 13.08 -26.54 -9.22
N PRO A 12 12.78 -27.79 -9.63
CA PRO A 12 11.48 -28.13 -10.21
C PRO A 12 10.29 -27.79 -9.30
N GLU A 13 10.47 -27.93 -7.99
CA GLU A 13 9.46 -27.56 -6.98
C GLU A 13 9.24 -26.05 -6.93
N GLN A 14 10.31 -25.25 -6.88
CA GLN A 14 10.22 -23.80 -6.89
C GLN A 14 9.57 -23.26 -8.16
N ARG A 15 9.92 -23.82 -9.32
CA ARG A 15 9.30 -23.43 -10.60
C ARG A 15 7.82 -23.74 -10.63
N ARG A 16 7.42 -24.91 -10.13
CA ARG A 16 6.01 -25.30 -10.00
C ARG A 16 5.27 -24.34 -9.10
N LEU A 17 5.82 -24.07 -7.91
CA LEU A 17 5.19 -23.15 -6.96
C LEU A 17 5.10 -21.72 -7.52
N TRP A 18 6.15 -21.21 -8.17
CA TRP A 18 6.12 -19.87 -8.78
C TRP A 18 5.05 -19.75 -9.88
N LEU A 19 4.92 -20.75 -10.75
CA LEU A 19 3.87 -20.81 -11.77
C LEU A 19 2.46 -20.95 -11.14
N GLN A 20 2.34 -21.66 -10.02
CA GLN A 20 1.10 -21.71 -9.23
C GLN A 20 0.72 -20.34 -8.70
N ARG A 21 1.66 -19.62 -8.07
CA ARG A 21 1.43 -18.25 -7.57
C ARG A 21 1.04 -17.27 -8.67
N LEU A 22 1.65 -17.38 -9.86
CA LEU A 22 1.26 -16.55 -11.01
C LEU A 22 -0.19 -16.82 -11.44
N ALA A 23 -0.59 -18.10 -11.51
CA ALA A 23 -1.97 -18.43 -11.87
C ALA A 23 -2.96 -18.02 -10.78
N GLU A 24 -2.61 -18.11 -9.49
CA GLU A 24 -3.43 -17.59 -8.38
C GLU A 24 -3.65 -16.08 -8.51
N ARG A 25 -2.61 -15.31 -8.87
CA ARG A 25 -2.73 -13.86 -9.14
C ARG A 25 -3.56 -13.56 -10.38
N ASP A 26 -3.45 -14.37 -11.43
CA ASP A 26 -4.30 -14.25 -12.61
C ASP A 26 -5.78 -14.53 -12.29
N VAL A 27 -6.08 -15.56 -11.49
CA VAL A 27 -7.44 -15.84 -11.02
C VAL A 27 -7.99 -14.65 -10.25
N GLU A 28 -7.24 -14.16 -9.26
CA GLU A 28 -7.65 -12.99 -8.46
C GLU A 28 -7.91 -11.75 -9.33
N ALA A 29 -6.98 -11.41 -10.22
CA ALA A 29 -7.11 -10.25 -11.09
C ALA A 29 -8.27 -10.41 -12.10
N SER A 30 -8.36 -11.56 -12.76
CA SER A 30 -9.41 -11.81 -13.76
C SER A 30 -10.80 -11.86 -13.14
N THR A 31 -10.98 -12.42 -11.94
CA THR A 31 -12.25 -12.34 -11.21
C THR A 31 -12.67 -10.88 -10.97
N ILE A 32 -11.71 -10.01 -10.65
CA ILE A 32 -11.98 -8.58 -10.47
C ILE A 32 -12.43 -7.92 -11.78
N GLU A 33 -11.66 -8.12 -12.85
CA GLU A 33 -11.93 -7.51 -14.15
C GLU A 33 -13.24 -8.03 -14.77
N LEU A 34 -13.52 -9.34 -14.69
CA LEU A 34 -14.80 -9.93 -15.11
C LEU A 34 -15.97 -9.36 -14.29
N GLY A 35 -15.75 -9.07 -13.01
CA GLY A 35 -16.70 -8.40 -12.12
C GLY A 35 -17.18 -7.04 -12.63
N ASN A 36 -16.30 -6.30 -13.32
CA ASN A 36 -16.52 -4.96 -13.83
C ASN A 36 -17.08 -4.93 -15.27
N LEU A 37 -17.31 -6.09 -15.89
CA LEU A 37 -17.91 -6.16 -17.22
C LEU A 37 -19.42 -5.83 -17.18
N PRO A 38 -20.00 -5.37 -18.31
CA PRO A 38 -21.45 -5.22 -18.42
C PRO A 38 -22.19 -6.53 -18.08
N PRO A 39 -23.38 -6.48 -17.46
CA PRO A 39 -24.03 -7.66 -16.88
C PRO A 39 -24.17 -8.87 -17.81
N ARG A 40 -24.50 -8.65 -19.09
CA ARG A 40 -24.63 -9.74 -20.08
C ARG A 40 -23.30 -10.42 -20.37
N THR A 41 -22.24 -9.63 -20.55
CA THR A 41 -20.90 -10.14 -20.83
C THR A 41 -20.32 -10.83 -19.60
N GLN A 42 -20.54 -10.25 -18.42
CA GLN A 42 -20.19 -10.86 -17.14
C GLN A 42 -20.85 -12.23 -16.97
N GLN A 43 -22.15 -12.37 -17.27
CA GLN A 43 -22.87 -13.65 -17.20
C GLN A 43 -22.29 -14.72 -18.14
N ASP A 44 -21.95 -14.38 -19.39
CA ASP A 44 -21.31 -15.33 -20.32
C ASP A 44 -19.97 -15.83 -19.76
N TRP A 45 -19.10 -14.90 -19.35
CA TRP A 45 -17.78 -15.26 -18.81
C TRP A 45 -17.85 -16.02 -17.49
N ASN A 46 -18.88 -15.78 -16.68
CA ASN A 46 -19.11 -16.52 -15.44
C ASN A 46 -19.81 -17.87 -15.66
N SER A 47 -20.15 -18.24 -16.90
CA SER A 47 -20.71 -19.56 -17.18
C SER A 47 -19.72 -20.68 -16.78
N PRO A 48 -20.21 -21.83 -16.25
CA PRO A 48 -19.34 -22.94 -15.87
C PRO A 48 -18.42 -23.41 -17.00
N ALA A 49 -18.89 -23.36 -18.25
CA ALA A 49 -18.11 -23.76 -19.42
C ALA A 49 -16.90 -22.82 -19.65
N ARG A 50 -17.11 -21.50 -19.62
CA ARG A 50 -16.04 -20.50 -19.79
C ARG A 50 -15.04 -20.56 -18.64
N GLN A 51 -15.52 -20.65 -17.40
CA GLN A 51 -14.65 -20.77 -16.23
C GLN A 51 -13.80 -22.05 -16.28
N SER A 52 -14.40 -23.18 -16.67
CA SER A 52 -13.67 -24.43 -16.85
C SER A 52 -12.63 -24.32 -17.97
N GLN A 53 -12.96 -23.66 -19.09
CA GLN A 53 -12.02 -23.45 -20.19
C GLN A 53 -10.84 -22.59 -19.76
N LEU A 54 -11.08 -21.48 -19.04
CA LEU A 54 -10.02 -20.63 -18.49
C LEU A 54 -9.11 -21.40 -17.52
N GLN A 55 -9.71 -22.19 -16.62
CA GLN A 55 -8.96 -23.01 -15.68
C GLN A 55 -8.11 -24.06 -16.39
N ASN A 56 -8.66 -24.75 -17.39
CA ASN A 56 -7.93 -25.72 -18.18
C ASN A 56 -6.77 -25.06 -18.95
N CYS A 57 -6.98 -23.86 -19.50
CA CYS A 57 -5.91 -23.09 -20.13
C CYS A 57 -4.79 -22.77 -19.14
N ARG A 58 -5.10 -22.32 -17.92
CA ARG A 58 -4.10 -22.05 -16.87
C ARG A 58 -3.28 -23.30 -16.54
N SER A 59 -3.96 -24.40 -16.23
CA SER A 59 -3.30 -25.67 -15.88
C SER A 59 -2.42 -26.18 -17.02
N ALA A 60 -2.90 -26.14 -18.27
CA ALA A 60 -2.13 -26.55 -19.44
C ALA A 60 -0.91 -25.65 -19.67
N GLN A 61 -1.03 -24.33 -19.44
CA GLN A 61 0.08 -23.40 -19.55
C GLN A 61 1.14 -23.65 -18.48
N GLN A 62 0.74 -23.87 -17.22
CA GLN A 62 1.68 -24.22 -16.15
C GLN A 62 2.46 -25.48 -16.48
N GLU A 63 1.77 -26.54 -16.90
CA GLU A 63 2.40 -27.82 -17.24
C GLU A 63 3.38 -27.68 -18.41
N ARG A 64 2.99 -26.92 -19.44
CA ARG A 64 3.85 -26.61 -20.60
C ARG A 64 5.10 -25.82 -20.19
N LEU A 65 4.95 -24.83 -19.32
CA LEU A 65 6.07 -23.99 -18.87
C LEU A 65 7.02 -24.76 -17.95
N LEU A 66 6.52 -25.73 -17.17
CA LEU A 66 7.37 -26.58 -16.33
C LEU A 66 8.33 -27.45 -17.13
N HIS A 67 7.88 -27.98 -18.27
CA HIS A 67 8.65 -28.89 -19.10
C HIS A 67 9.43 -28.18 -20.23
N ASN A 68 9.28 -26.86 -20.37
CA ASN A 68 9.94 -26.07 -21.40
C ASN A 68 10.76 -24.93 -20.80
N GLN A 69 12.08 -25.13 -20.68
CA GLN A 69 13.01 -24.15 -20.11
C GLN A 69 12.95 -22.78 -20.82
N HIS A 70 12.90 -22.77 -22.15
CA HIS A 70 12.84 -21.52 -22.91
C HIS A 70 11.52 -20.80 -22.65
N GLY A 71 10.41 -21.54 -22.58
CA GLY A 71 9.10 -21.00 -22.19
C GLY A 71 9.11 -20.41 -20.78
N PHE A 72 9.68 -21.12 -19.81
CA PHE A 72 9.83 -20.64 -18.44
C PHE A 72 10.64 -19.34 -18.38
N ASN A 73 11.79 -19.28 -19.05
CA ASN A 73 12.63 -18.08 -19.09
C ASN A 73 11.89 -16.88 -19.71
N ASN A 74 11.10 -17.11 -20.76
CA ASN A 74 10.25 -16.08 -21.34
C ASN A 74 9.16 -15.61 -20.37
N ALA A 75 8.56 -16.52 -19.60
CA ALA A 75 7.60 -16.16 -18.57
C ALA A 75 8.26 -15.32 -17.45
N VAL A 76 9.48 -15.67 -17.02
CA VAL A 76 10.24 -14.87 -16.05
C VAL A 76 10.56 -13.49 -16.60
N ALA A 77 11.00 -13.40 -17.87
CA ALA A 77 11.27 -12.12 -18.53
C ALA A 77 10.00 -11.26 -18.70
N ALA A 78 8.84 -11.89 -18.94
CA ALA A 78 7.55 -11.21 -19.06
C ALA A 78 6.94 -10.81 -17.71
N ALA A 79 7.30 -11.50 -16.62
CA ALA A 79 6.86 -11.19 -15.26
C ALA A 79 7.62 -9.98 -14.70
N GLN A 80 7.58 -8.85 -15.41
CA GLN A 80 8.11 -7.56 -14.98
C GLN A 80 6.96 -6.59 -14.75
N MET A 81 7.08 -5.77 -13.70
CA MET A 81 6.16 -4.68 -13.45
C MET A 81 6.85 -3.37 -13.81
N PRO A 82 6.37 -2.62 -14.82
CA PRO A 82 6.90 -1.31 -15.13
C PRO A 82 6.80 -0.40 -13.92
N ASP A 83 7.83 0.40 -13.68
CA ASP A 83 7.72 1.44 -12.68
C ASP A 83 6.86 2.62 -13.20
N ASP A 84 6.27 3.38 -12.28
CA ASP A 84 5.46 4.57 -12.55
C ASP A 84 6.31 5.81 -12.86
N TYR A 85 7.48 5.63 -13.48
CA TYR A 85 8.34 6.71 -13.95
C TYR A 85 8.41 6.74 -15.48
N ARG A 86 8.20 7.92 -16.06
CA ARG A 86 8.34 8.18 -17.49
C ARG A 86 9.73 8.72 -17.79
N ASP A 87 10.54 7.96 -18.52
CA ASP A 87 11.88 8.38 -18.94
C ASP A 87 11.87 9.64 -19.80
N TRP A 88 10.95 9.74 -20.76
CA TRP A 88 10.84 10.92 -21.62
C TRP A 88 10.60 12.20 -20.82
N ALA A 89 9.84 12.12 -19.73
CA ALA A 89 9.54 13.26 -18.88
C ALA A 89 10.78 13.73 -18.12
N ARG A 90 11.65 12.81 -17.70
CA ARG A 90 12.95 13.15 -17.10
C ARG A 90 13.90 13.80 -18.09
N THR A 91 13.93 13.28 -19.32
CA THR A 91 14.78 13.80 -20.39
C THR A 91 14.34 15.19 -20.84
N LEU A 92 13.06 15.36 -21.19
CA LEU A 92 12.53 16.65 -21.65
C LEU A 92 12.37 17.67 -20.51
N GLY A 93 12.16 17.20 -19.28
CA GLY A 93 12.06 18.04 -18.09
C GLY A 93 13.42 18.46 -17.52
N LEU A 94 14.53 18.08 -18.16
CA LEU A 94 15.89 18.38 -17.69
C LEU A 94 16.11 17.95 -16.23
N TYR A 95 15.61 16.76 -15.85
CA TYR A 95 15.64 16.22 -14.50
C TYR A 95 16.98 16.40 -13.75
N PRO A 96 18.16 16.18 -14.35
CA PRO A 96 19.43 16.39 -13.67
C PRO A 96 19.62 17.80 -13.08
N LEU A 97 19.00 18.82 -13.69
CA LEU A 97 19.07 20.22 -13.20
C LEU A 97 18.15 20.46 -11.99
N PHE A 98 17.00 19.78 -11.93
CA PHE A 98 16.02 19.91 -10.84
C PHE A 98 16.30 18.97 -9.67
N LYS A 99 17.09 17.92 -9.88
CA LYS A 99 17.44 16.93 -8.85
C LYS A 99 17.97 17.56 -7.53
N PRO A 100 18.89 18.55 -7.54
CA PRO A 100 19.34 19.21 -6.31
C PRO A 100 18.24 20.02 -5.61
N LEU A 101 17.31 20.61 -6.38
CA LEU A 101 16.17 21.34 -5.82
C LEU A 101 15.23 20.38 -5.08
N TYR A 102 14.89 19.23 -5.68
CA TYR A 102 14.08 18.22 -5.01
C TYR A 102 14.73 17.75 -3.72
N GLN A 103 16.03 17.42 -3.75
CA GLN A 103 16.78 17.01 -2.56
C GLN A 103 16.69 18.04 -1.44
N ARG A 104 16.82 19.34 -1.77
CA ARG A 104 16.70 20.43 -0.79
C ARG A 104 15.28 20.56 -0.22
N LEU A 105 14.25 20.48 -1.06
CA LEU A 105 12.86 20.57 -0.63
C LEU A 105 12.47 19.41 0.29
N ILE A 106 12.91 18.20 -0.05
CA ILE A 106 12.70 17.01 0.77
C ILE A 106 13.41 17.17 2.11
N ALA A 107 14.69 17.55 2.12
CA ALA A 107 15.44 17.77 3.37
C ALA A 107 14.79 18.85 4.26
N ALA A 108 14.28 19.94 3.67
CA ALA A 108 13.57 20.98 4.42
C ALA A 108 12.27 20.46 5.05
N TRP A 109 11.48 19.69 4.31
CA TRP A 109 10.28 19.04 4.84
C TRP A 109 10.63 18.07 5.98
N GLN A 110 11.68 17.27 5.85
CA GLN A 110 12.12 16.34 6.89
C GLN A 110 12.60 17.06 8.16
N ALA A 111 13.34 18.14 8.00
CA ALA A 111 13.78 18.96 9.12
C ALA A 111 12.59 19.58 9.87
N GLU A 112 11.50 19.88 9.18
CA GLU A 112 10.26 20.35 9.81
C GLU A 112 9.50 19.21 10.50
N ALA A 113 9.36 18.06 9.83
CA ALA A 113 8.74 16.86 10.42
C ALA A 113 9.47 16.40 11.69
N ALA A 114 10.80 16.52 11.74
CA ALA A 114 11.61 16.18 12.91
C ALA A 114 11.38 17.11 14.12
N LYS A 115 10.74 18.27 13.93
CA LYS A 115 10.35 19.17 15.03
C LYS A 115 8.97 18.83 15.61
N ALA A 116 8.27 17.84 15.05
CA ALA A 116 6.99 17.39 15.60
C ALA A 116 7.16 17.03 17.08
N GLN A 117 6.26 17.55 17.90
CA GLN A 117 6.22 17.26 19.33
C GLN A 117 5.08 16.28 19.60
N GLU A 118 5.22 15.53 20.69
CA GLU A 118 4.17 14.65 21.18
C GLU A 118 2.84 15.43 21.30
N PRO A 119 1.77 14.99 20.61
CA PRO A 119 0.49 15.64 20.71
C PRO A 119 -0.09 15.52 22.11
N VAL A 120 -0.60 16.64 22.63
CA VAL A 120 -1.41 16.65 23.85
C VAL A 120 -2.80 16.14 23.49
N ASP A 121 -3.23 15.09 24.17
CA ASP A 121 -4.58 14.55 24.02
C ASP A 121 -5.62 15.60 24.45
N ARG A 122 -6.48 16.00 23.52
CA ARG A 122 -7.50 17.04 23.71
C ARG A 122 -8.81 16.60 23.05
N ALA A 123 -9.91 17.24 23.44
CA ALA A 123 -11.25 16.95 22.93
C ALA A 123 -11.42 17.13 21.41
N ASN A 124 -10.54 17.90 20.74
CA ASN A 124 -10.58 18.10 19.28
C ASN A 124 -9.95 16.93 18.50
N TRP A 125 -9.49 15.88 19.16
CA TRP A 125 -9.00 14.66 18.52
C TRP A 125 -10.10 13.60 18.52
N LEU A 126 -10.44 13.10 17.33
CA LEU A 126 -11.36 11.98 17.18
C LEU A 126 -10.59 10.67 17.23
N ALA A 127 -11.08 9.71 18.00
CA ALA A 127 -10.47 8.38 18.11
C ALA A 127 -11.20 7.36 17.22
N TYR A 128 -10.42 6.53 16.55
CA TYR A 128 -10.92 5.32 15.90
C TYR A 128 -10.16 4.09 16.38
N GLN A 129 -10.87 2.97 16.48
CA GLN A 129 -10.34 1.72 17.01
C GLN A 129 -10.74 0.53 16.13
N PRO A 130 -9.93 -0.54 16.09
CA PRO A 130 -10.36 -1.80 15.52
C PRO A 130 -11.54 -2.37 16.29
N LEU A 131 -12.44 -3.06 15.60
CA LEU A 131 -13.47 -3.85 16.27
C LEU A 131 -12.81 -5.00 17.05
N PRO A 132 -13.33 -5.36 18.24
CA PRO A 132 -12.78 -6.44 19.05
C PRO A 132 -12.69 -7.75 18.25
N ASN A 133 -11.53 -8.40 18.30
CA ASN A 133 -11.30 -9.71 17.71
C ASN A 133 -10.56 -10.58 18.73
N THR A 134 -11.00 -11.83 18.88
CA THR A 134 -10.46 -12.80 19.84
C THR A 134 -9.41 -13.73 19.21
N ALA A 135 -9.09 -13.56 17.92
CA ALA A 135 -8.11 -14.38 17.23
C ALA A 135 -6.71 -14.18 17.82
N ALA A 136 -6.18 -15.23 18.45
CA ALA A 136 -4.82 -15.26 18.97
C ALA A 136 -3.86 -15.82 17.90
N PHE A 137 -2.68 -15.22 17.81
CA PHE A 137 -1.57 -15.75 17.02
C PHE A 137 -0.65 -16.54 17.96
N SER A 138 -0.43 -17.82 17.70
CA SER A 138 0.27 -18.72 18.64
C SER A 138 1.41 -19.55 18.02
N THR A 139 1.52 -19.60 16.69
CA THR A 139 2.52 -20.43 16.00
C THR A 139 3.31 -19.60 14.98
N PRO A 140 4.61 -19.87 14.79
CA PRO A 140 5.40 -19.22 13.75
C PRO A 140 4.82 -19.43 12.34
N LEU A 141 5.12 -18.50 11.43
CA LEU A 141 4.74 -18.61 10.03
C LEU A 141 5.54 -19.72 9.35
N HIS A 142 4.87 -20.54 8.54
CA HIS A 142 5.53 -21.53 7.70
C HIS A 142 6.06 -20.87 6.43
N GLU A 143 7.30 -21.17 6.05
CA GLU A 143 7.88 -20.72 4.78
C GLU A 143 7.60 -21.73 3.66
N ASP A 144 7.12 -21.24 2.51
CA ASP A 144 6.95 -22.11 1.33
C ASP A 144 8.29 -22.35 0.59
N ALA A 145 8.28 -23.20 -0.45
CA ALA A 145 9.50 -23.54 -1.19
C ALA A 145 10.16 -22.34 -1.92
N LEU A 146 9.48 -21.20 -2.02
CA LEU A 146 10.05 -19.94 -2.53
C LEU A 146 10.66 -19.08 -1.41
N GLY A 147 10.65 -19.56 -0.17
CA GLY A 147 11.12 -18.86 1.03
C GLY A 147 10.19 -17.75 1.48
N LEU A 148 8.90 -17.77 1.10
CA LEU A 148 7.93 -16.78 1.55
C LEU A 148 7.23 -17.25 2.82
N PRO A 149 7.17 -16.43 3.88
CA PRO A 149 6.30 -16.70 5.01
C PRO A 149 4.82 -16.68 4.58
N GLN A 150 4.11 -17.78 4.83
CA GLN A 150 2.71 -17.98 4.44
C GLN A 150 1.83 -18.12 5.70
N PRO A 151 0.92 -17.16 5.95
CA PRO A 151 -0.08 -17.32 6.99
C PRO A 151 -1.24 -18.18 6.49
N ASP A 152 -1.71 -19.11 7.33
CA ASP A 152 -3.03 -19.72 7.12
C ASP A 152 -4.17 -18.69 7.37
N PRO A 153 -5.43 -19.00 7.04
CA PRO A 153 -6.53 -18.05 7.21
C PRO A 153 -6.74 -17.55 8.66
N GLN A 154 -6.50 -18.40 9.66
CA GLN A 154 -6.63 -18.04 11.08
C GLN A 154 -5.47 -17.16 11.53
N GLN A 155 -4.23 -17.51 11.16
CA GLN A 155 -3.04 -16.70 11.38
C GLN A 155 -3.19 -15.33 10.72
N ARG A 156 -3.66 -15.28 9.47
CA ARG A 156 -3.94 -14.03 8.75
C ARG A 156 -4.92 -13.14 9.54
N ALA A 157 -6.04 -13.70 9.99
CA ALA A 157 -7.04 -12.94 10.75
C ALA A 157 -6.48 -12.44 12.09
N ALA A 158 -5.72 -13.28 12.81
CA ALA A 158 -5.08 -12.92 14.07
C ALA A 158 -4.02 -11.83 13.87
N LEU A 159 -3.20 -11.92 12.83
CA LEU A 159 -2.18 -10.92 12.49
C LEU A 159 -2.81 -9.57 12.15
N PHE A 160 -3.85 -9.55 11.29
CA PHE A 160 -4.54 -8.31 10.96
C PHE A 160 -5.19 -7.66 12.18
N ALA A 161 -5.77 -8.45 13.08
CA ALA A 161 -6.34 -7.96 14.32
C ALA A 161 -5.29 -7.41 15.29
N ARG A 162 -4.20 -8.17 15.51
CA ARG A 162 -3.11 -7.81 16.43
C ARG A 162 -2.46 -6.49 16.06
N HIS A 163 -2.30 -6.22 14.77
CA HIS A 163 -1.58 -5.04 14.27
C HIS A 163 -2.49 -3.92 13.74
N ALA A 164 -3.80 -4.06 13.88
CA ALA A 164 -4.74 -3.03 13.45
C ALA A 164 -4.50 -1.71 14.22
N PRO A 165 -4.18 -0.60 13.53
CA PRO A 165 -3.76 0.62 14.19
C PRO A 165 -4.94 1.28 14.90
N TRP A 166 -4.65 1.89 16.05
CA TRP A 166 -5.54 2.88 16.64
C TRP A 166 -5.26 4.22 15.99
N LEU A 167 -6.28 5.07 15.83
CA LEU A 167 -6.13 6.36 15.17
C LEU A 167 -6.60 7.48 16.09
N ARG A 168 -5.80 8.53 16.20
CA ARG A 168 -6.16 9.83 16.78
C ARG A 168 -6.05 10.86 15.68
N ILE A 169 -7.16 11.46 15.26
CA ILE A 169 -7.19 12.38 14.14
C ILE A 169 -7.65 13.75 14.62
N ALA A 170 -6.78 14.76 14.52
CA ALA A 170 -7.15 16.12 14.85
C ALA A 170 -8.28 16.58 13.93
N GLN A 171 -9.32 17.17 14.52
CA GLN A 171 -10.50 17.62 13.81
C GLN A 171 -10.47 19.13 13.60
N ARG A 172 -10.68 19.57 12.36
CA ARG A 172 -10.90 20.96 11.94
C ARG A 172 -12.13 21.09 11.03
N SER A 173 -12.47 20.04 10.30
CA SER A 173 -13.57 20.01 9.33
C SER A 173 -14.10 18.58 9.14
N HIS A 174 -15.17 18.42 8.35
CA HIS A 174 -15.67 17.10 7.97
C HIS A 174 -14.65 16.30 7.15
N ALA A 175 -13.66 16.94 6.51
CA ALA A 175 -12.62 16.25 5.75
C ALA A 175 -11.74 15.34 6.63
N ASP A 176 -11.67 15.62 7.94
CA ASP A 176 -10.83 14.90 8.91
C ASP A 176 -11.49 13.62 9.45
N ARG A 177 -12.59 13.18 8.83
CA ARG A 177 -13.33 11.98 9.21
C ARG A 177 -13.00 10.84 8.26
N LEU A 178 -12.70 9.68 8.86
CA LEU A 178 -12.55 8.44 8.10
C LEU A 178 -13.86 8.07 7.44
N GLY A 179 -13.73 7.52 6.23
CA GLY A 179 -14.85 7.04 5.45
C GLY A 179 -14.38 6.19 4.30
N SER A 180 -15.20 6.09 3.26
CA SER A 180 -14.87 5.32 2.06
C SER A 180 -15.51 5.90 0.80
N PRO A 181 -14.80 5.87 -0.33
CA PRO A 181 -15.38 6.27 -1.60
C PRO A 181 -16.45 5.28 -2.07
N PHE A 182 -17.52 5.79 -2.66
CA PHE A 182 -18.56 5.00 -3.30
C PHE A 182 -19.10 5.72 -4.55
N PHE A 183 -19.94 5.07 -5.34
CA PHE A 183 -20.63 5.72 -6.46
C PHE A 183 -22.11 5.94 -6.17
N LEU A 184 -22.59 7.13 -6.48
CA LEU A 184 -24.00 7.54 -6.41
C LEU A 184 -24.83 6.89 -7.53
N PRO A 185 -26.18 6.93 -7.44
CA PRO A 185 -27.08 6.45 -8.50
C PRO A 185 -26.90 7.12 -9.88
N ASP A 186 -26.28 8.30 -9.93
CA ASP A 186 -25.94 9.00 -11.17
C ASP A 186 -24.54 8.63 -11.72
N GLY A 187 -23.78 7.81 -11.00
CA GLY A 187 -22.45 7.33 -11.37
C GLY A 187 -21.30 8.24 -10.94
N GLN A 188 -21.58 9.37 -10.26
CA GLN A 188 -20.54 10.21 -9.68
C GLN A 188 -19.96 9.57 -8.42
N ARG A 189 -18.68 9.86 -8.13
CA ARG A 189 -18.05 9.42 -6.89
C ARG A 189 -18.50 10.33 -5.75
N ASP A 190 -18.80 9.74 -4.62
CA ASP A 190 -19.02 10.42 -3.35
C ASP A 190 -18.29 9.68 -2.21
N PHE A 191 -18.42 10.14 -0.98
CA PHE A 191 -17.67 9.67 0.17
C PHE A 191 -18.55 9.42 1.40
N ASP A 192 -18.60 8.17 1.84
CA ASP A 192 -19.39 7.76 3.01
C ASP A 192 -18.57 7.88 4.29
N GLN A 193 -18.96 8.82 5.17
CA GLN A 193 -18.34 9.05 6.47
C GLN A 193 -19.09 8.39 7.64
N LEU A 194 -20.22 7.72 7.37
CA LEU A 194 -21.07 7.12 8.39
C LEU A 194 -20.59 5.72 8.78
N ALA A 195 -19.93 5.02 7.87
CA ALA A 195 -19.34 3.71 8.09
C ALA A 195 -17.83 3.75 7.85
N PRO A 196 -17.01 4.09 8.86
CA PRO A 196 -15.55 4.11 8.74
C PRO A 196 -15.02 2.73 8.34
N GLN A 197 -14.23 2.68 7.27
CA GLN A 197 -13.60 1.44 6.83
C GLN A 197 -12.09 1.58 6.81
N LEU A 198 -11.44 0.47 7.12
CA LEU A 198 -10.03 0.25 6.91
C LEU A 198 -9.90 -0.86 5.88
N PHE A 199 -9.14 -0.59 4.83
CA PHE A 199 -8.87 -1.57 3.78
C PHE A 199 -7.56 -2.29 4.08
N GLN A 200 -7.53 -3.60 3.87
CA GLN A 200 -6.38 -4.42 4.22
C GLN A 200 -6.00 -5.40 3.12
N GLN A 201 -4.71 -5.72 3.04
CA GLN A 201 -4.19 -6.79 2.19
C GLN A 201 -2.82 -7.26 2.70
N LEU A 202 -2.39 -8.42 2.23
CA LEU A 202 -1.05 -8.94 2.47
C LEU A 202 -0.07 -8.44 1.40
N GLY A 203 1.20 -8.33 1.79
CA GLY A 203 2.33 -8.09 0.91
C GLY A 203 3.57 -8.83 1.42
N TRP A 204 4.65 -8.74 0.65
CA TRP A 204 5.94 -9.31 1.03
C TRP A 204 7.06 -8.39 0.58
N SER A 205 8.07 -8.25 1.41
CA SER A 205 9.29 -7.50 1.11
C SER A 205 10.48 -8.19 1.74
N LYS A 206 11.67 -7.86 1.26
CA LYS A 206 12.92 -8.30 1.85
C LYS A 206 13.41 -7.28 2.86
N LEU A 207 13.88 -7.79 3.99
CA LEU A 207 14.56 -7.02 5.03
C LEU A 207 15.75 -7.84 5.50
N ASP A 208 16.95 -7.26 5.37
CA ASP A 208 18.23 -7.94 5.58
C ASP A 208 18.34 -9.23 4.74
N GLY A 209 17.86 -9.17 3.50
CA GLY A 209 17.92 -10.28 2.53
C GLY A 209 16.90 -11.41 2.76
N HIS A 210 16.17 -11.40 3.88
CA HIS A 210 15.14 -12.40 4.22
C HIS A 210 13.75 -11.91 3.82
N TRP A 211 12.85 -12.81 3.43
CA TRP A 211 11.48 -12.45 3.09
C TRP A 211 10.63 -12.30 4.34
N HIS A 212 9.90 -11.20 4.43
CA HIS A 212 8.98 -10.92 5.52
C HIS A 212 7.57 -10.72 4.99
N LEU A 213 6.60 -11.26 5.73
CA LEU A 213 5.19 -10.95 5.53
C LEU A 213 4.91 -9.50 5.91
N GLN A 214 4.13 -8.81 5.08
CA GLN A 214 3.67 -7.46 5.34
C GLN A 214 2.15 -7.41 5.46
N LEU A 215 1.67 -6.66 6.46
CA LEU A 215 0.26 -6.30 6.61
C LEU A 215 0.10 -4.86 6.15
N ILE A 216 -0.81 -4.62 5.21
CA ILE A 216 -1.06 -3.28 4.69
C ILE A 216 -2.44 -2.85 5.15
N TYR A 217 -2.52 -1.65 5.72
CA TYR A 217 -3.73 -0.99 6.17
C TYR A 217 -3.87 0.33 5.42
N GLN A 218 -4.99 0.56 4.76
CA GLN A 218 -5.26 1.78 4.01
C GLN A 218 -6.58 2.41 4.47
N PHE A 219 -6.55 3.71 4.74
CA PHE A 219 -7.72 4.49 5.12
C PHE A 219 -7.84 5.71 4.22
N TRP A 220 -9.07 6.19 4.08
CA TRP A 220 -9.42 7.31 3.21
C TRP A 220 -10.10 8.44 3.98
N PHE A 221 -9.92 9.63 3.42
CA PHE A 221 -10.57 10.89 3.76
C PHE A 221 -11.18 11.48 2.49
N SER A 222 -12.20 12.32 2.63
CA SER A 222 -12.92 12.86 1.47
C SER A 222 -12.05 13.78 0.61
N GLN A 223 -11.10 14.49 1.21
CA GLN A 223 -10.23 15.45 0.53
C GLN A 223 -9.05 15.87 1.43
N ARG A 224 -8.01 16.42 0.81
CA ARG A 224 -7.07 17.34 1.48
C ARG A 224 -7.57 18.77 1.23
N PRO A 225 -8.19 19.46 2.20
CA PRO A 225 -8.73 20.81 1.98
C PRO A 225 -7.62 21.77 1.53
N LYS A 226 -7.98 22.69 0.63
CA LYS A 226 -7.09 23.77 0.19
C LYS A 226 -7.20 24.95 1.17
N PRO A 227 -6.15 25.31 1.92
CA PRO A 227 -6.17 26.52 2.75
C PRO A 227 -6.29 27.80 1.91
N GLN A 228 -5.83 27.75 0.65
CA GLN A 228 -5.88 28.83 -0.31
C GLN A 228 -6.08 28.28 -1.74
N PRO A 229 -6.66 29.05 -2.68
CA PRO A 229 -7.02 28.55 -4.02
C PRO A 229 -5.88 27.92 -4.82
N LEU A 230 -4.65 28.44 -4.65
CA LEU A 230 -3.44 27.98 -5.34
C LEU A 230 -2.64 26.94 -4.54
N ASP A 231 -3.22 26.33 -3.50
CA ASP A 231 -2.59 25.20 -2.83
C ASP A 231 -2.43 24.03 -3.80
N ILE A 232 -1.16 23.66 -4.03
CA ILE A 232 -0.79 22.66 -5.02
C ILE A 232 -1.06 21.22 -4.57
N TYR A 233 -1.21 21.00 -3.27
CA TYR A 233 -1.33 19.69 -2.64
C TYR A 233 -2.78 19.30 -2.33
N GLY A 234 -3.70 20.27 -2.22
CA GLY A 234 -5.10 20.00 -1.88
C GLY A 234 -5.93 19.51 -3.07
N GLY A 235 -6.95 18.70 -2.78
CA GLY A 235 -7.85 18.12 -3.78
C GLY A 235 -8.69 16.97 -3.23
N GLU A 236 -9.49 16.35 -4.10
CA GLU A 236 -10.38 15.24 -3.74
C GLU A 236 -9.62 13.98 -3.37
N LEU A 237 -10.18 13.24 -2.41
CA LEU A 237 -9.63 12.08 -1.75
C LEU A 237 -8.25 12.30 -1.16
N ASP A 238 -8.09 11.88 0.07
CA ASP A 238 -6.79 11.77 0.71
C ASP A 238 -6.77 10.49 1.54
N GLY A 239 -5.62 10.09 2.06
CA GLY A 239 -5.56 8.85 2.83
C GLY A 239 -4.22 8.61 3.44
N LEU A 240 -4.11 7.49 4.14
CA LEU A 240 -2.84 6.99 4.61
C LEU A 240 -2.80 5.49 4.39
N ILE A 241 -1.63 5.01 3.98
CA ILE A 241 -1.27 3.61 3.98
C ILE A 241 -0.29 3.43 5.13
N TRP A 242 -0.64 2.53 6.05
CA TRP A 242 0.20 2.06 7.13
C TRP A 242 0.57 0.61 6.86
N ARG A 243 1.85 0.31 6.80
CA ARG A 243 2.36 -1.04 6.53
C ARG A 243 3.19 -1.53 7.70
N VAL A 244 3.00 -2.81 8.02
CA VAL A 244 3.67 -3.52 9.09
C VAL A 244 4.49 -4.64 8.46
N THR A 245 5.80 -4.66 8.70
CA THR A 245 6.68 -5.78 8.30
C THR A 245 6.92 -6.66 9.51
N LEU A 246 6.60 -7.95 9.38
CA LEU A 246 6.54 -8.89 10.51
C LEU A 246 7.79 -9.75 10.63
N GLY A 247 8.14 -10.10 11.87
CA GLY A 247 9.06 -11.18 12.19
C GLY A 247 8.37 -12.54 12.23
N GLU A 248 9.16 -13.59 12.46
CA GLU A 248 8.69 -14.99 12.46
C GLU A 248 7.57 -15.26 13.47
N HIS A 249 7.58 -14.56 14.61
CA HIS A 249 6.59 -14.71 15.69
C HIS A 249 5.43 -13.68 15.56
N GLY A 250 5.31 -13.05 14.39
CA GLY A 250 4.25 -12.11 14.09
C GLY A 250 4.32 -10.80 14.87
N GLN A 251 5.46 -10.47 15.50
CA GLN A 251 5.76 -9.14 16.00
C GLN A 251 6.17 -8.21 14.85
N ALA A 252 5.89 -6.92 14.95
CA ALA A 252 6.38 -5.94 14.00
C ALA A 252 7.89 -5.75 14.16
N LEU A 253 8.61 -5.75 13.05
CA LEU A 253 10.03 -5.39 12.97
C LEU A 253 10.22 -3.95 12.48
N LEU A 254 9.29 -3.50 11.65
CA LEU A 254 9.29 -2.20 11.02
C LEU A 254 7.86 -1.81 10.69
N TYR A 255 7.55 -0.54 10.88
CA TYR A 255 6.40 0.08 10.27
C TYR A 255 6.83 1.13 9.25
N ASP A 256 6.00 1.35 8.25
CA ASP A 256 6.19 2.45 7.32
C ASP A 256 4.86 3.01 6.80
N SER A 257 4.88 4.29 6.44
CA SER A 257 3.68 4.98 5.98
C SER A 257 3.92 5.81 4.73
N ILE A 258 2.91 5.87 3.88
CA ILE A 258 2.80 6.80 2.76
C ILE A 258 1.36 7.32 2.68
N HIS A 259 1.14 8.44 2.01
CA HIS A 259 -0.18 8.73 1.48
C HIS A 259 -0.45 7.90 0.22
N PRO A 260 -1.71 7.58 -0.14
CA PRO A 260 -2.04 6.82 -1.35
C PRO A 260 -1.60 7.47 -2.67
N CYS A 261 -1.07 8.70 -2.65
CA CYS A 261 -0.40 9.30 -3.80
C CYS A 261 1.06 8.84 -3.98
N GLY A 262 1.66 8.22 -2.96
CA GLY A 262 3.07 7.80 -2.90
C GLY A 262 3.97 8.75 -2.10
N CYS A 263 3.47 9.89 -1.64
CA CYS A 263 4.29 10.91 -0.98
C CYS A 263 4.56 10.59 0.51
N TRP A 264 5.55 11.29 1.06
CA TRP A 264 5.88 11.35 2.50
C TRP A 264 6.24 10.01 3.15
N HIS A 265 6.95 9.16 2.41
CA HIS A 265 7.37 7.86 2.91
C HIS A 265 8.24 7.98 4.18
N SER A 266 7.70 7.47 5.28
CA SER A 266 8.29 7.56 6.63
C SER A 266 8.41 6.18 7.26
N PHE A 267 9.46 5.96 8.05
CA PHE A 267 9.73 4.71 8.74
C PHE A 267 9.61 4.84 10.26
N PHE A 268 9.11 3.80 10.91
CA PHE A 268 9.01 3.72 12.37
C PHE A 268 9.50 2.36 12.86
N LEU A 269 10.49 2.35 13.73
CA LEU A 269 11.04 1.14 14.34
C LEU A 269 10.41 0.95 15.73
N PRO A 270 9.75 -0.19 16.00
CA PRO A 270 9.39 -0.58 17.37
C PRO A 270 10.58 -0.50 18.34
N ALA A 271 10.31 -0.35 19.63
CA ALA A 271 11.35 -0.22 20.66
C ALA A 271 12.34 -1.39 20.62
N ASP A 272 11.81 -2.59 20.46
CA ASP A 272 12.49 -3.90 20.40
C ASP A 272 12.95 -4.30 18.99
N SER A 273 12.78 -3.44 17.98
CA SER A 273 13.25 -3.74 16.62
C SER A 273 14.78 -3.85 16.58
N PRO A 274 15.35 -4.94 16.06
CA PRO A 274 16.80 -5.13 15.99
C PRO A 274 17.45 -4.27 14.90
N PHE A 275 16.67 -3.77 13.94
CA PHE A 275 17.20 -3.10 12.76
C PHE A 275 17.71 -1.69 13.06
N LYS A 276 18.68 -1.26 12.26
CA LYS A 276 19.19 0.11 12.24
C LYS A 276 18.82 0.77 10.93
N PHE A 277 18.33 2.00 11.00
CA PHE A 277 18.12 2.82 9.83
C PHE A 277 19.45 3.39 9.34
N ARG A 278 19.67 3.32 8.03
CA ARG A 278 20.77 3.95 7.32
C ARG A 278 20.20 4.69 6.12
N GLN A 279 20.53 5.98 5.98
CA GLN A 279 20.16 6.76 4.81
C GLN A 279 21.21 6.56 3.69
N PRO A 280 20.86 5.96 2.54
CA PRO A 280 21.76 5.91 1.38
C PRO A 280 21.89 7.29 0.74
N THR A 281 23.08 7.60 0.23
CA THR A 281 23.42 8.92 -0.34
C THR A 281 22.80 9.18 -1.71
N GLU A 282 22.53 8.11 -2.45
CA GLU A 282 22.07 8.08 -3.83
C GLU A 282 20.55 7.92 -3.96
N LEU A 283 19.86 7.70 -2.84
CA LEU A 283 18.41 7.57 -2.77
C LEU A 283 17.78 8.80 -2.12
N GLU A 284 16.48 8.95 -2.34
CA GLU A 284 15.70 9.96 -1.65
C GLU A 284 15.82 9.82 -0.13
N ALA A 285 15.95 10.94 0.56
CA ALA A 285 15.98 10.93 2.01
C ALA A 285 14.65 10.41 2.58
N ARG A 286 14.71 9.68 3.69
CA ARG A 286 13.53 9.19 4.43
C ARG A 286 13.61 9.58 5.90
N THR A 287 12.46 9.89 6.49
CA THR A 287 12.38 10.03 7.95
C THR A 287 12.34 8.63 8.56
N ALA A 288 13.04 8.48 9.69
CA ALA A 288 13.01 7.24 10.47
C ALA A 288 13.02 7.59 11.95
N GLN A 289 12.09 7.00 12.70
CA GLN A 289 11.97 7.21 14.13
C GLN A 289 11.89 5.87 14.85
N ARG A 290 12.61 5.72 15.97
CA ARG A 290 12.33 4.63 16.90
C ARG A 290 11.24 5.07 17.87
N ILE A 291 10.21 4.25 18.02
CA ILE A 291 9.08 4.51 18.92
C ILE A 291 9.22 3.68 20.19
N GLU A 292 8.54 4.09 21.25
CA GLU A 292 8.57 3.40 22.55
C GLU A 292 7.70 2.13 22.57
N THR A 293 6.74 2.04 21.65
CA THR A 293 5.85 0.88 21.56
C THR A 293 6.62 -0.36 21.09
N PRO A 294 6.50 -1.50 21.79
CA PRO A 294 7.07 -2.76 21.34
C PRO A 294 6.32 -3.32 20.12
N GLY A 295 6.98 -4.15 19.34
CA GLY A 295 6.45 -4.68 18.08
C GLY A 295 5.29 -5.66 18.25
N ASP A 296 5.00 -6.13 19.46
CA ASP A 296 3.86 -6.98 19.76
C ASP A 296 2.55 -6.21 19.99
N GLN A 297 2.62 -4.88 20.15
CA GLN A 297 1.49 -4.00 20.41
C GLN A 297 1.17 -3.12 19.20
N ALA A 298 -0.10 -3.11 18.76
CA ALA A 298 -0.54 -2.20 17.71
C ALA A 298 -0.34 -0.73 18.12
N PRO A 299 0.28 0.12 17.28
CA PRO A 299 0.50 1.51 17.62
C PRO A 299 -0.79 2.34 17.53
N THR A 300 -0.75 3.51 18.14
CA THR A 300 -1.69 4.60 17.92
C THR A 300 -1.05 5.63 17.00
N LEU A 301 -1.71 5.91 15.88
CA LEU A 301 -1.26 6.89 14.89
C LEU A 301 -1.97 8.22 15.14
N TRP A 302 -1.19 9.29 15.34
CA TRP A 302 -1.69 10.64 15.50
C TRP A 302 -1.61 11.37 14.17
N LEU A 303 -2.74 11.74 13.59
CA LEU A 303 -2.84 12.37 12.28
C LEU A 303 -3.24 13.84 12.38
N SER A 304 -2.58 14.69 11.59
CA SER A 304 -2.89 16.11 11.47
C SER A 304 -4.25 16.35 10.80
N ALA A 305 -4.93 17.44 11.18
CA ALA A 305 -6.13 17.89 10.49
C ALA A 305 -5.81 18.43 9.08
N GLY A 306 -6.55 17.99 8.08
CA GLY A 306 -6.55 18.42 6.70
C GLY A 306 -5.49 17.74 5.84
N GLU A 307 -4.26 17.64 6.31
CA GLU A 307 -3.17 16.98 5.58
C GLU A 307 -3.07 15.48 5.87
N HIS A 308 -3.73 15.02 6.95
CA HIS A 308 -3.75 13.63 7.40
C HIS A 308 -2.35 12.99 7.52
N SER A 309 -1.32 13.81 7.73
CA SER A 309 0.06 13.36 7.91
C SER A 309 0.25 12.75 9.30
N VAL A 310 1.10 11.74 9.39
CA VAL A 310 1.48 11.14 10.68
C VAL A 310 2.34 12.13 11.45
N LEU A 311 1.78 12.69 12.51
CA LEU A 311 2.46 13.61 13.42
C LEU A 311 3.25 12.87 14.49
N TRP A 312 2.70 11.76 14.98
CA TRP A 312 3.28 10.99 16.07
C TRP A 312 2.78 9.55 16.07
N VAL A 313 3.58 8.65 16.62
CA VAL A 313 3.27 7.23 16.76
C VAL A 313 3.69 6.78 18.15
N ASP A 314 2.76 6.23 18.92
CA ASP A 314 3.01 5.77 20.29
C ASP A 314 2.08 4.61 20.68
N GLY A 315 2.09 4.22 21.96
CA GLY A 315 1.26 3.15 22.51
C GLY A 315 0.02 3.66 23.27
N ARG A 316 -0.21 4.97 23.35
CA ARG A 316 -1.28 5.57 24.17
C ARG A 316 -2.64 5.21 23.58
N ARG A 317 -3.56 4.75 24.42
CA ARG A 317 -4.95 4.51 24.00
C ARG A 317 -5.81 5.73 24.29
N PRO A 318 -6.83 6.01 23.46
CA PRO A 318 -7.72 7.13 23.69
C PRO A 318 -8.42 6.99 25.05
N GLN A 319 -8.45 8.08 25.82
CA GLN A 319 -9.21 8.16 27.06
C GLN A 319 -10.71 8.42 26.83
N TYR A 320 -11.08 8.77 25.60
CA TYR A 320 -12.42 9.11 25.16
C TYR A 320 -13.02 7.98 24.30
N PRO A 321 -14.36 7.93 24.12
CA PRO A 321 -15.00 6.96 23.23
C PRO A 321 -14.38 6.98 21.83
N ALA A 322 -14.06 5.79 21.33
CA ALA A 322 -13.49 5.59 20.02
C ALA A 322 -14.50 4.95 19.07
N ILE A 323 -14.55 5.43 17.83
CA ILE A 323 -15.42 4.90 16.78
C ILE A 323 -14.77 3.63 16.21
N GLY A 324 -15.51 2.52 16.22
CA GLY A 324 -15.07 1.30 15.57
C GLY A 324 -15.04 1.44 14.05
N TYR A 325 -13.95 1.03 13.40
CA TYR A 325 -13.90 0.89 11.95
C TYR A 325 -14.08 -0.57 11.50
N GLN A 326 -14.67 -0.77 10.33
CA GLN A 326 -14.79 -2.10 9.72
C GLN A 326 -13.58 -2.40 8.85
N GLN A 327 -13.01 -3.59 8.98
CA GLN A 327 -11.97 -4.06 8.07
C GLN A 327 -12.58 -4.62 6.78
N ARG A 328 -11.99 -4.28 5.64
CA ARG A 328 -12.39 -4.72 4.30
C ARG A 328 -11.17 -5.14 3.51
N GLU A 329 -11.34 -6.09 2.58
CA GLU A 329 -10.26 -6.41 1.63
C GLU A 329 -10.02 -5.22 0.68
N LEU A 330 -8.75 -4.85 0.47
CA LEU A 330 -8.41 -3.70 -0.37
C LEU A 330 -8.89 -3.86 -1.81
N SER A 331 -8.93 -5.09 -2.31
CA SER A 331 -9.45 -5.42 -3.64
C SER A 331 -10.90 -5.00 -3.86
N SER A 332 -11.70 -4.82 -2.79
CA SER A 332 -13.08 -4.32 -2.89
C SER A 332 -13.19 -2.93 -3.50
N LEU A 333 -12.15 -2.08 -3.39
CA LEU A 333 -12.10 -0.78 -4.06
C LEU A 333 -12.06 -0.89 -5.59
N ARG A 334 -11.74 -2.07 -6.13
CA ARG A 334 -11.76 -2.33 -7.58
C ARG A 334 -13.13 -2.83 -8.07
N GLN A 335 -14.10 -3.00 -7.18
CA GLN A 335 -15.42 -3.58 -7.47
C GLN A 335 -16.54 -2.85 -6.70
N LEU A 336 -16.47 -1.52 -6.66
CA LEU A 336 -17.50 -0.71 -6.00
C LEU A 336 -18.83 -0.81 -6.77
N ARG A 337 -19.95 -0.81 -6.04
CA ARG A 337 -21.28 -0.77 -6.66
C ARG A 337 -21.42 0.51 -7.49
N HIS A 338 -21.97 0.39 -8.69
CA HIS A 338 -22.18 1.48 -9.63
C HIS A 338 -23.52 1.27 -10.36
N PRO A 339 -24.19 2.33 -10.87
CA PRO A 339 -25.48 2.19 -11.58
C PRO A 339 -25.46 1.23 -12.78
N GLN A 340 -24.27 1.01 -13.35
CA GLN A 340 -24.04 0.12 -14.50
C GLN A 340 -23.48 -1.26 -14.10
N GLY A 341 -23.47 -1.61 -12.82
CA GLY A 341 -22.92 -2.88 -12.31
C GLY A 341 -21.89 -2.65 -11.21
N GLN A 342 -20.67 -3.12 -11.43
CA GLN A 342 -19.51 -2.82 -10.57
C GLN A 342 -18.52 -1.95 -11.33
N ARG A 343 -17.75 -1.15 -10.58
CA ARG A 343 -16.73 -0.28 -11.14
C ARG A 343 -15.55 -0.16 -10.20
N SER A 344 -14.35 -0.19 -10.77
CA SER A 344 -13.14 0.14 -10.05
C SER A 344 -13.09 1.62 -9.68
N LEU A 345 -12.66 1.93 -8.46
CA LEU A 345 -12.27 3.28 -8.03
C LEU A 345 -11.14 3.84 -8.92
N TYR A 346 -10.26 2.96 -9.37
CA TYR A 346 -9.08 3.27 -10.16
C TYR A 346 -9.38 3.16 -11.65
N ALA A 347 -8.89 4.11 -12.43
CA ALA A 347 -8.88 4.07 -13.88
C ALA A 347 -7.84 3.06 -14.41
N SER A 348 -7.77 2.89 -15.74
CA SER A 348 -6.87 1.91 -16.39
C SER A 348 -5.39 2.18 -16.19
N ASP A 349 -5.01 3.42 -15.85
CA ASP A 349 -3.66 3.80 -15.45
C ASP A 349 -3.38 3.57 -13.96
N GLY A 350 -4.36 3.06 -13.20
CA GLY A 350 -4.29 2.82 -11.76
C GLY A 350 -4.40 4.08 -10.91
N LEU A 351 -4.79 5.22 -11.48
CA LEU A 351 -5.05 6.46 -10.75
C LEU A 351 -6.54 6.63 -10.45
N VAL A 352 -6.87 7.37 -9.38
CA VAL A 352 -8.26 7.77 -9.11
C VAL A 352 -8.57 9.06 -9.84
N SER A 353 -9.48 9.03 -10.82
CA SER A 353 -9.88 10.22 -11.59
C SER A 353 -10.42 11.34 -10.69
N GLY A 354 -10.02 12.59 -10.93
CA GLY A 354 -10.43 13.74 -10.13
C GLY A 354 -9.60 13.96 -8.85
N SER A 355 -8.72 13.02 -8.48
CA SER A 355 -7.81 13.18 -7.34
C SER A 355 -6.51 13.90 -7.70
N GLU A 356 -6.35 14.39 -8.92
CA GLU A 356 -5.10 14.99 -9.37
C GLU A 356 -4.79 16.30 -8.62
N ARG A 357 -3.51 16.54 -8.39
CA ARG A 357 -3.01 17.70 -7.66
C ARG A 357 -2.29 18.66 -8.61
N LEU A 358 -2.24 19.95 -8.29
CA LEU A 358 -1.58 20.93 -9.16
C LEU A 358 -0.06 20.71 -9.18
N GLU A 359 0.50 20.07 -8.15
CA GLU A 359 1.92 19.70 -8.13
C GLU A 359 2.34 18.85 -9.34
N ARG A 360 1.41 18.17 -10.01
CA ARG A 360 1.72 17.43 -11.25
C ARG A 360 2.34 18.30 -12.34
N TRP A 361 2.05 19.60 -12.36
CA TRP A 361 2.61 20.54 -13.33
C TRP A 361 4.00 21.05 -12.95
N LEU A 362 4.42 20.87 -11.69
CA LEU A 362 5.72 21.29 -11.17
C LEU A 362 6.69 20.12 -11.04
N LEU A 363 6.17 18.94 -10.69
CA LEU A 363 6.94 17.74 -10.39
C LEU A 363 7.00 16.75 -11.56
N TRP A 364 6.38 17.02 -12.71
CA TRP A 364 6.48 16.16 -13.89
C TRP A 364 7.93 15.87 -14.35
N PRO A 365 8.94 16.76 -14.19
CA PRO A 365 10.31 16.43 -14.57
C PRO A 365 10.92 15.28 -13.76
N SER A 366 10.38 14.96 -12.57
CA SER A 366 10.76 13.77 -11.82
C SER A 366 10.43 12.46 -12.54
N GLY A 367 9.59 12.51 -13.58
CA GLY A 367 9.09 11.36 -14.31
C GLY A 367 7.90 10.66 -13.64
N VAL A 368 7.57 10.96 -12.38
CA VAL A 368 6.41 10.37 -11.71
C VAL A 368 5.13 10.72 -12.50
N VAL A 369 4.30 9.72 -12.79
CA VAL A 369 3.03 9.94 -13.52
C VAL A 369 2.01 10.62 -12.61
N SER A 370 1.56 11.83 -12.96
CA SER A 370 0.58 12.63 -12.19
C SER A 370 0.88 12.70 -10.67
N PRO A 371 1.99 13.35 -10.26
CA PRO A 371 2.32 13.57 -8.86
C PRO A 371 1.11 14.04 -8.05
N GLY A 372 0.90 13.43 -6.89
CA GLY A 372 -0.19 13.76 -5.97
C GLY A 372 -1.53 13.09 -6.24
N ALA A 373 -1.75 12.49 -7.41
CA ALA A 373 -2.96 11.71 -7.67
C ALA A 373 -2.96 10.41 -6.83
N MET A 374 -4.13 10.04 -6.30
CA MET A 374 -4.32 8.81 -5.52
C MET A 374 -4.21 7.58 -6.41
N ARG A 375 -3.62 6.49 -5.87
CA ARG A 375 -3.19 5.34 -6.68
C ARG A 375 -3.70 4.01 -6.14
N GLN A 376 -3.80 3.05 -7.05
CA GLN A 376 -3.96 1.65 -6.71
C GLN A 376 -2.67 1.11 -6.07
N TRP A 377 -2.82 0.15 -5.15
CA TRP A 377 -1.69 -0.62 -4.65
C TRP A 377 -0.81 -1.18 -5.78
N GLY A 378 0.50 -1.15 -5.56
CA GLY A 378 1.50 -1.54 -6.54
C GLY A 378 1.90 -0.45 -7.54
N ARG A 379 1.36 0.77 -7.42
CA ARG A 379 1.66 1.89 -8.35
C ARG A 379 2.30 3.12 -7.68
N HIS A 380 2.80 2.95 -6.46
CA HIS A 380 3.22 4.06 -5.61
C HIS A 380 4.70 4.38 -5.82
N ALA A 381 4.97 5.25 -6.79
CA ALA A 381 6.27 5.91 -6.89
C ALA A 381 6.48 6.79 -5.65
N THR A 382 7.47 6.45 -4.83
CA THR A 382 7.70 7.13 -3.55
C THR A 382 8.86 8.12 -3.58
N ALA A 383 9.55 8.30 -4.71
CA ALA A 383 10.72 9.17 -4.79
C ALA A 383 10.65 10.15 -5.97
N PHE A 384 10.91 11.42 -5.70
CA PHE A 384 11.23 12.42 -6.72
C PHE A 384 12.75 12.49 -6.98
N TYR A 385 13.57 12.09 -6.00
CA TYR A 385 15.01 11.92 -6.14
C TYR A 385 15.36 10.43 -6.39
N GLY A 386 15.77 10.12 -7.62
CA GLY A 386 16.12 8.75 -8.01
C GLY A 386 14.89 7.95 -8.44
N ARG A 387 14.79 6.68 -8.05
CA ARG A 387 13.60 5.84 -8.28
C ARG A 387 13.36 4.97 -7.05
N ALA A 388 12.12 4.94 -6.59
CA ALA A 388 11.65 4.02 -5.58
C ALA A 388 10.17 3.70 -5.81
N GLN A 389 9.81 2.45 -5.55
CA GLN A 389 8.44 1.94 -5.61
C GLN A 389 8.09 1.33 -4.27
N PHE A 390 6.93 1.64 -3.73
CA PHE A 390 6.56 1.24 -2.37
C PHE A 390 6.51 -0.28 -2.17
N ASP A 391 6.06 -1.02 -3.18
CA ASP A 391 5.93 -2.49 -3.19
C ASP A 391 7.14 -3.20 -3.82
N ASP A 392 8.22 -2.47 -4.12
CA ASP A 392 9.50 -3.08 -4.50
C ASP A 392 10.00 -3.97 -3.34
N PRO A 393 10.13 -5.29 -3.55
CA PRO A 393 10.58 -6.19 -2.51
C PRO A 393 11.96 -5.84 -1.96
N ALA A 394 12.82 -5.18 -2.71
CA ALA A 394 14.16 -4.83 -2.26
C ALA A 394 14.25 -3.41 -1.68
N LEU A 395 13.13 -2.71 -1.48
CA LEU A 395 13.15 -1.33 -1.00
C LEU A 395 13.74 -1.23 0.42
N LEU A 396 13.30 -2.09 1.34
CA LEU A 396 13.67 -1.99 2.75
C LEU A 396 15.14 -2.37 2.99
N ASP A 397 15.66 -3.37 2.28
CA ASP A 397 17.09 -3.75 2.27
C ASP A 397 18.03 -2.58 1.97
N ARG A 398 17.56 -1.52 1.28
CA ARG A 398 18.37 -0.34 0.98
C ARG A 398 18.52 0.58 2.19
N TYR A 399 17.56 0.60 3.10
CA TYR A 399 17.51 1.54 4.23
C TYR A 399 17.81 0.89 5.58
N PHE A 400 17.80 -0.44 5.67
CA PHE A 400 17.91 -1.15 6.92
C PHE A 400 18.96 -2.25 6.84
N SER A 401 19.69 -2.43 7.93
CA SER A 401 20.57 -3.57 8.14
C SER A 401 20.32 -4.17 9.52
N ALA A 402 20.57 -5.47 9.65
CA ALA A 402 20.71 -6.09 10.96
C ALA A 402 21.82 -5.38 11.79
N PRO A 403 21.79 -5.50 13.14
CA PRO A 403 22.68 -4.77 14.04
C PRO A 403 24.16 -5.00 13.79
#